data_AF-A0A392R9K2-F1
#
_entry.id   AF-A0A392R9K2-F1
#
_cell.length_a   1.000
_cell.length_b   1.000
_cell.length_c   1.000
_cell.angle_alpha   90.00
_cell.angle_beta   90.00
_cell.angle_gamma   90.00
#
_symmetry.space_group_name_H-M   'P 1'
#
loop_
_entity.id
_entity.type
_entity.pdbx_description
1 polymer ?
#
loop_
_entity_poly.entity_id
_entity_poly.type
_entity_poly.pdbx_seq_one_letter_code
_entity_poly.pdbx_strand_id
1 'polypeptide(L)' 'MAFAGTTQKCMSCDKTVYLVDKLTADNRVYHKGCFRCHHCKGTLK' A
#
# COMPACT_ATOMS: atom_id res chain seq x y z
N MET A 1 24.91 2.66 5.95
CA MET A 1 24.37 2.11 4.69
C MET A 1 23.24 1.16 5.04
N ALA A 2 21.98 1.58 4.90
CA ALA A 2 20.84 0.70 5.13
C ALA A 2 20.41 0.13 3.79
N PHE A 3 20.79 -1.12 3.51
CA PHE A 3 20.22 -1.88 2.40
C PHE A 3 18.80 -2.28 2.81
N ALA A 4 17.86 -1.34 2.68
CA ALA A 4 16.45 -1.65 2.72
C ALA A 4 16.11 -2.40 1.43
N GLY A 5 16.22 -3.73 1.44
CA GLY A 5 15.52 -4.55 0.45
C GLY A 5 14.10 -4.01 0.37
N THR A 6 13.65 -3.61 -0.83
CA THR A 6 12.51 -2.71 -1.03
C THR A 6 11.16 -3.40 -0.76
N THR A 7 11.00 -3.96 0.43
CA THR A 7 9.77 -4.50 0.99
C THR A 7 8.88 -3.31 1.37
N GLN A 8 8.27 -2.71 0.36
CA GLN A 8 7.40 -1.56 0.54
C GLN A 8 6.28 -1.93 1.52
N LYS A 9 6.03 -1.07 2.51
CA LYS A 9 4.99 -1.32 3.52
C LYS A 9 3.72 -0.59 3.12
N CYS A 10 2.57 -1.19 3.39
CA CYS A 10 1.29 -0.55 3.13
C CYS A 10 1.08 0.57 4.13
N MET A 11 0.88 1.79 3.65
CA MET A 11 0.57 2.93 4.50
C MET A 11 -0.78 2.82 5.23
N SER A 12 -1.66 1.90 4.83
CA SER A 12 -2.96 1.70 5.48
C SER A 12 -2.98 0.60 6.54
N CYS A 13 -2.08 -0.39 6.48
CA CYS A 13 -2.07 -1.52 7.44
C CYS A 13 -0.68 -1.85 7.99
N ASP A 14 0.34 -1.09 7.61
CA ASP A 14 1.77 -1.24 7.96
C ASP A 14 2.39 -2.60 7.63
N LYS A 15 1.65 -3.47 6.92
CA LYS A 15 2.14 -4.79 6.49
C LYS A 15 2.98 -4.66 5.23
N THR A 16 3.90 -5.60 5.06
CA THR A 16 4.70 -5.73 3.85
C THR A 16 3.78 -5.93 2.64
N VAL A 17 4.00 -5.11 1.61
CA VAL A 17 3.30 -5.16 0.33
C VAL A 17 4.21 -5.85 -0.66
N TYR A 18 3.77 -7.01 -1.11
CA TYR A 18 4.42 -7.74 -2.18
C TYR A 18 4.06 -7.11 -3.53
N LEU A 19 4.90 -7.33 -4.54
CA LEU A 19 4.67 -6.83 -5.90
C LEU A 19 3.30 -7.23 -6.46
N VAL A 20 2.77 -8.40 -6.08
CA VAL A 20 1.45 -8.90 -6.46
C VAL A 20 0.29 -8.05 -5.93
N ASP A 21 0.45 -7.45 -4.75
CA ASP A 21 -0.55 -6.59 -4.11
C ASP A 21 -0.15 -5.11 -4.14
N LYS A 22 0.99 -4.77 -4.77
CA LYS A 22 1.56 -3.42 -4.78
C LYS A 22 0.70 -2.47 -5.58
N LEU A 23 -0.06 -1.64 -4.87
CA LEU A 23 -0.70 -0.46 -5.39
C LEU A 23 0.13 0.76 -5.01
N THR A 24 0.53 1.57 -6.00
CA THR A 24 1.22 2.84 -5.74
C THR A 24 0.25 3.96 -6.06
N ALA A 25 -0.10 4.78 -5.07
CA ALA A 25 -0.99 5.92 -5.20
C ALA A 25 -0.37 7.11 -4.48
N ASP A 26 -0.28 8.27 -5.13
CA ASP A 26 0.21 9.50 -4.50
C ASP A 26 1.60 9.35 -3.82
N ASN A 27 2.54 8.69 -4.51
CA ASN A 27 3.86 8.32 -3.98
C ASN A 27 3.86 7.41 -2.73
N ARG A 28 2.73 6.78 -2.40
CA ARG A 28 2.58 5.87 -1.27
C ARG A 28 2.19 4.48 -1.74
N VAL A 29 2.59 3.48 -0.97
CA VAL A 29 2.28 2.08 -1.27
C VAL A 29 1.14 1.57 -0.42
N TYR A 30 0.24 0.86 -1.07
CA TYR A 30 -0.93 0.23 -0.46
C TYR A 30 -1.09 -1.19 -1.00
N HIS A 31 -1.80 -2.05 -0.27
CA HIS A 31 -2.34 -3.26 -0.87
C HIS A 31 -3.52 -2.89 -1.77
N LYS A 32 -3.71 -3.64 -2.86
CA LYS A 32 -4.89 -3.52 -3.74
C LYS A 32 -6.23 -3.53 -2.97
N GLY A 33 -6.32 -4.30 -1.88
CA GLY A 33 -7.51 -4.33 -1.00
C GLY A 33 -7.53 -3.28 0.12
N CYS A 34 -6.40 -2.64 0.43
CA CYS A 34 -6.30 -1.66 1.52
C CYS A 34 -6.53 -0.22 1.05
N PHE A 35 -6.57 0.02 -0.26
CA PHE A 35 -6.86 1.34 -0.82
C PHE A 35 -8.37 1.65 -0.74
N ARG A 36 -8.81 2.04 0.45
CA ARG A 36 -10.19 2.43 0.74
C ARG A 36 -10.25 3.92 1.06
N CYS A 37 -11.21 4.62 0.48
CA CYS A 37 -11.42 6.03 0.78
C CYS A 37 -12.06 6.19 2.16
N HIS A 38 -11.47 7.02 3.04
CA HIS A 38 -12.04 7.30 4.37
C HIS A 38 -13.33 8.14 4.27
N HIS A 39 -13.43 8.98 3.24
CA HIS A 39 -14.60 9.81 2.97
C HIS A 39 -15.77 9.03 2.37
N CYS A 40 -15.49 8.15 1.40
CA CYS A 40 -16.54 7.44 0.66
C CYS A 40 -16.85 6.06 1.24
N LYS A 41 -16.02 5.53 2.14
CA LYS A 41 -15.98 4.11 2.60
C LYS A 41 -15.94 3.07 1.46
N GLY A 42 -15.88 3.48 0.20
CA GLY A 42 -15.73 2.62 -0.96
C GLY A 42 -14.30 2.12 -1.07
N THR A 43 -14.16 0.80 -1.25
CA THR A 43 -12.95 0.20 -1.80
C THR A 43 -12.77 0.71 -3.22
N LEU A 44 -11.71 1.46 -3.49
CA LEU A 44 -11.29 1.81 -4.85
C LEU A 44 -10.73 0.52 -5.46
N LYS A 45 -11.57 -0.21 -6.19
CA LYS A 45 -11.23 -1.44 -6.92
C LYS A 45 -10.95 -1.10 -8.38
#